data_AF-A0A947YSR7-F1
#
_entry.id   AF-A0A947YSR7-F1
#
_cell.length_a   1.000
_cell.length_b   1.000
_cell.length_c   1.000
_cell.angle_alpha   90.00
_cell.angle_beta   90.00
_cell.angle_gamma   90.00
#
_symmetry.space_group_name_H-M   'P 1'
#
loop_
_entity.id
_entity.type
_entity.pdbx_description
1 polymer ?
#
loop_
_entity_poly.entity_id
_entity_poly.type
_entity_poly.pdbx_seq_one_letter_code
_entity_poly.pdbx_strand_id
1 'polypeptide(L)'
;MDIELPDKKGLLLESYGAEEFCKDGCSRFPELAEELYENEEFLHAQISILAQFVMSSLEEGKISRAQSVCSFIEEALCKGRAVSEIRNAVAQSFISIEELERTTLGHKIIKELPPTLENILVTGFK
;
A
#
# COMPACT_ATOMS: atom_id res chain seq x y z
N MET A 1 -1.00 26.00 -46.29
CA MET A 1 -1.87 26.15 -45.11
C MET A 1 -1.32 25.20 -44.06
N ASP A 2 -0.45 25.72 -43.21
CA ASP A 2 0.00 25.01 -42.02
C ASP A 2 -1.16 25.00 -41.03
N ILE A 3 -1.62 23.79 -40.69
CA ILE A 3 -2.60 23.62 -39.62
C ILE A 3 -1.78 23.55 -38.33
N GLU A 4 -1.69 24.67 -37.61
CA GLU A 4 -1.14 24.69 -36.25
C GLU A 4 -1.97 23.75 -35.36
N LEU A 5 -1.32 22.74 -34.81
CA LEU A 5 -1.91 21.87 -33.80
C LEU A 5 -2.10 22.67 -32.51
N PRO A 6 -3.27 22.59 -31.84
CA PRO A 6 -3.51 23.33 -30.62
C PRO A 6 -2.57 22.85 -29.51
N ASP A 7 -1.99 23.81 -28.80
CA ASP A 7 -1.21 23.66 -27.57
C ASP A 7 -1.77 22.53 -26.70
N LYS A 8 -1.11 21.37 -26.75
CA LYS A 8 -1.31 20.32 -25.75
C LYS A 8 -0.62 20.77 -24.47
N LYS A 9 -1.24 21.73 -23.77
CA LYS A 9 -1.06 21.87 -22.32
C LYS A 9 -1.55 20.58 -21.70
N GLY A 10 -0.65 19.60 -21.57
CA GLY A 10 -0.91 18.39 -20.82
C GLY A 10 -1.29 18.82 -19.41
N LEU A 11 -2.56 18.68 -19.05
CA LEU A 11 -2.95 18.71 -17.65
C LEU A 11 -2.16 17.57 -16.99
N LEU A 12 -1.21 17.91 -16.12
CA LEU A 12 -0.72 17.00 -15.10
C LEU A 12 -1.94 16.65 -14.25
N LEU A 13 -2.58 15.53 -14.57
CA LEU A 13 -3.54 14.90 -13.67
C LEU A 13 -2.74 14.51 -12.43
N GLU A 14 -2.94 15.23 -11.32
CA GLU A 14 -2.38 14.87 -10.02
C GLU A 14 -2.80 13.42 -9.70
N SER A 15 -1.85 12.49 -9.82
CA SER A 15 -2.03 11.08 -9.51
C SER A 15 -1.68 10.84 -8.05
N TYR A 16 -2.36 9.91 -7.40
CA TYR A 16 -1.97 9.44 -6.07
C TYR A 16 -0.81 8.47 -6.23
N GLY A 17 0.41 8.98 -5.97
CA GLY A 17 1.68 8.29 -6.15
C GLY A 17 2.42 8.05 -4.83
N ALA A 18 3.74 7.93 -4.90
CA ALA A 18 4.59 7.63 -3.74
C ALA A 18 4.52 8.71 -2.66
N GLU A 19 4.57 9.98 -3.04
CA GLU A 19 4.56 11.09 -2.08
C GLU A 19 3.22 11.20 -1.33
N GLU A 20 2.08 11.09 -2.03
CA GLU A 20 0.78 11.12 -1.37
C GLU A 20 0.56 9.87 -0.50
N PHE A 21 1.02 8.71 -0.95
CA PHE A 21 0.98 7.49 -0.15
C PHE A 21 1.81 7.64 1.12
N CYS A 22 3.02 8.20 1.03
CA CYS A 22 3.87 8.50 2.16
C CYS A 22 3.19 9.47 3.13
N LYS A 23 2.64 10.60 2.65
CA LYS A 23 1.94 11.59 3.49
C LYS A 23 0.76 11.00 4.25
N ASP A 24 -0.10 10.23 3.56
CA ASP A 24 -1.24 9.57 4.19
C ASP A 24 -0.76 8.49 5.19
N GLY A 25 0.29 7.75 4.85
CA GLY A 25 0.94 6.76 5.70
C GLY A 25 1.49 7.39 6.99
N CYS A 26 2.28 8.45 6.88
CA CYS A 26 2.83 9.20 8.02
C CYS A 26 1.72 9.80 8.91
N SER A 27 0.63 10.26 8.31
CA SER A 27 -0.51 10.78 9.08
C SER A 27 -1.23 9.69 9.88
N ARG A 28 -1.27 8.45 9.37
CA ARG A 28 -2.00 7.34 10.00
C ARG A 28 -1.14 6.50 10.93
N PHE A 29 0.16 6.43 10.66
CA PHE A 29 1.16 5.71 11.44
C PHE A 29 2.32 6.66 11.79
N PRO A 30 2.11 7.64 12.69
CA PRO A 30 3.15 8.60 13.04
C PRO A 30 4.44 7.95 13.57
N GLU A 31 4.34 6.75 14.15
CA GLU A 31 5.51 5.98 14.60
C GLU A 31 6.41 5.48 13.46
N LEU A 32 5.90 5.41 12.23
CA LEU A 32 6.65 5.00 11.03
C LEU A 32 7.11 6.21 10.20
N ALA A 33 6.79 7.43 10.63
CA ALA A 33 6.93 8.60 9.78
C ALA A 33 8.39 8.83 9.32
N GLU A 34 9.36 8.61 10.21
CA GLU A 34 10.79 8.73 9.88
C GLU A 34 11.18 7.79 8.73
N GLU A 35 10.92 6.49 8.89
CA GLU A 35 11.24 5.47 7.88
C GLU A 35 10.49 5.69 6.56
N LEU A 36 9.23 6.13 6.63
CA LEU A 36 8.42 6.42 5.45
C LEU A 36 8.95 7.64 4.69
N TYR A 37 9.31 8.73 5.38
CA TYR A 37 9.87 9.92 4.74
C TYR A 37 11.26 9.67 4.16
N GLU A 38 12.11 8.85 4.80
CA GLU A 38 13.38 8.42 4.22
C GLU A 38 13.21 7.71 2.87
N ASN A 39 12.02 7.15 2.63
CA ASN A 39 11.67 6.41 1.43
C ASN A 39 10.51 7.06 0.65
N GLU A 40 10.30 8.38 0.74
CA GLU A 40 9.08 9.04 0.23
C GLU A 40 8.82 8.85 -1.28
N GLU A 41 9.88 8.61 -2.06
CA GLU A 41 9.80 8.39 -3.51
C GLU A 41 9.65 6.90 -3.89
N PHE A 42 9.79 5.97 -2.94
CA PHE A 42 9.91 4.53 -3.20
C PHE A 42 8.74 3.72 -2.62
N LEU A 43 7.69 3.50 -3.43
CA LEU A 43 6.51 2.73 -3.03
C LEU A 43 6.84 1.33 -2.50
N HIS A 44 7.72 0.58 -3.16
CA HIS A 44 8.11 -0.75 -2.70
C HIS A 44 8.73 -0.74 -1.29
N ALA A 45 9.56 0.27 -0.99
CA ALA A 45 10.15 0.42 0.34
C ALA A 45 9.09 0.80 1.38
N GLN A 46 8.20 1.75 1.06
CA GLN A 46 7.09 2.14 1.94
C GLN A 46 6.16 0.96 2.25
N ILE A 47 5.80 0.15 1.24
CA ILE A 47 5.01 -1.06 1.43
C ILE A 47 5.76 -2.09 2.29
N SER A 48 7.07 -2.23 2.11
CA SER A 48 7.89 -3.15 2.92
C SER A 48 7.94 -2.74 4.40
N ILE A 49 8.04 -1.44 4.68
CA ILE A 49 7.98 -0.89 6.04
C ILE A 49 6.63 -1.24 6.68
N LEU A 50 5.52 -1.02 5.96
CA LEU A 50 4.18 -1.38 6.43
C LEU A 50 4.02 -2.89 6.64
N ALA A 51 4.60 -3.71 5.77
CA ALA A 51 4.62 -5.16 5.92
C ALA A 51 5.35 -5.59 7.21
N GLN A 52 6.55 -5.04 7.45
CA GLN A 52 7.29 -5.31 8.67
C GLN A 52 6.50 -4.90 9.91
N PHE A 53 5.85 -3.73 9.88
CA PHE A 53 5.02 -3.25 10.97
C PHE A 53 3.81 -4.16 11.25
N VAL A 54 3.19 -4.74 10.22
CA VAL A 54 2.15 -5.76 10.40
C VAL A 54 2.71 -7.00 11.10
N MET A 55 3.87 -7.52 10.65
CA MET A 55 4.48 -8.71 11.24
C MET A 55 4.84 -8.48 12.71
N SER A 56 5.51 -7.37 13.04
CA SER A 56 5.82 -7.02 14.43
C SER A 56 4.55 -6.83 15.27
N SER A 57 3.50 -6.21 14.71
CA SER A 57 2.22 -6.08 15.41
C SER A 57 1.57 -7.44 15.71
N LEU A 58 1.69 -8.40 14.79
CA LEU A 58 1.22 -9.77 15.00
C LEU A 58 2.02 -10.48 16.10
N GLU A 59 3.35 -10.36 16.10
CA GLU A 59 4.21 -10.93 17.14
C GLU A 59 3.90 -10.36 18.54
N GLU A 60 3.60 -9.07 18.62
CA GLU A 60 3.21 -8.39 19.86
C GLU A 60 1.73 -8.64 20.26
N GLY A 61 0.95 -9.36 19.45
CA GLY A 61 -0.46 -9.62 19.70
C GLY A 61 -1.39 -8.43 19.42
N LYS A 62 -0.90 -7.37 18.79
CA LYS A 62 -1.62 -6.13 18.46
C LYS A 62 -2.35 -6.25 17.11
N ILE A 63 -3.32 -7.16 17.03
CA ILE A 63 -4.07 -7.46 15.80
C ILE A 63 -4.71 -6.20 15.18
N SER A 64 -5.24 -5.30 15.99
CA SER A 64 -5.89 -4.06 15.52
C SER A 64 -4.95 -3.14 14.74
N ARG A 65 -3.65 -3.11 15.09
CA ARG A 65 -2.65 -2.33 14.35
C ARG A 65 -2.42 -2.91 12.97
N ALA A 66 -2.26 -4.23 12.91
CA ALA A 66 -2.09 -4.91 11.63
C ALA A 66 -3.32 -4.76 10.72
N GLN A 67 -4.53 -4.84 11.27
CA GLN A 67 -5.77 -4.56 10.53
C GLN A 67 -5.86 -3.12 10.03
N SER A 68 -5.36 -2.15 10.82
CA SER A 68 -5.30 -0.74 10.41
C SER A 68 -4.42 -0.56 9.15
N VAL A 69 -3.30 -1.27 9.06
CA VAL A 69 -2.44 -1.26 7.87
C VAL A 69 -3.15 -1.87 6.66
N CYS A 70 -3.77 -3.04 6.81
CA CYS A 70 -4.54 -3.66 5.73
C CYS A 70 -5.65 -2.73 5.21
N SER A 71 -6.35 -2.04 6.14
CA SER A 71 -7.39 -1.06 5.80
C SER A 71 -6.83 0.15 5.08
N PHE A 72 -5.68 0.67 5.53
CA PHE A 72 -5.00 1.77 4.86
C PHE A 72 -4.59 1.41 3.42
N ILE A 73 -4.04 0.22 3.21
CA ILE A 73 -3.65 -0.25 1.87
C ILE A 73 -4.89 -0.39 0.97
N GLU A 74 -6.00 -0.94 1.47
CA GLU A 74 -7.27 -0.97 0.72
C GLU A 74 -7.72 0.43 0.32
N GLU A 75 -7.75 1.37 1.27
CA GLU A 75 -8.14 2.76 1.01
C GLU A 75 -7.25 3.38 -0.08
N ALA A 76 -5.93 3.16 -0.02
CA ALA A 76 -4.98 3.62 -1.02
C ALA A 76 -5.24 3.01 -2.41
N LEU A 77 -5.52 1.71 -2.48
CA LEU A 77 -5.82 0.99 -3.73
C LEU A 77 -7.17 1.41 -4.35
N CYS A 78 -8.13 1.83 -3.53
CA CYS A 78 -9.44 2.28 -3.96
C CYS A 78 -9.49 3.76 -4.38
N LYS A 79 -8.42 4.54 -4.16
CA LYS A 79 -8.36 5.92 -4.65
C LYS A 79 -8.40 5.91 -6.18
N GLY A 80 -9.39 6.58 -6.76
CA GLY A 80 -9.61 6.59 -8.22
C GLY A 80 -8.46 7.18 -9.05
N ARG A 81 -7.47 7.83 -8.41
CA ARG A 81 -6.26 8.36 -9.04
C ARG A 81 -4.99 7.61 -8.63
N ALA A 82 -5.10 6.47 -7.94
CA ALA A 82 -3.95 5.65 -7.55
C ALA A 82 -3.22 5.14 -8.79
N VAL A 83 -1.90 5.34 -8.82
CA VAL A 83 -1.07 4.79 -9.88
C VAL A 83 -1.05 3.26 -9.78
N SER A 84 -0.94 2.58 -10.93
CA SER A 84 -0.82 1.11 -10.97
C SER A 84 0.39 0.59 -10.18
N GLU A 85 1.41 1.42 -10.01
CA GLU A 85 2.61 1.15 -9.22
C GLU A 85 2.28 0.78 -7.77
N ILE A 86 1.24 1.37 -7.16
CA ILE A 86 0.84 1.05 -5.78
C ILE A 86 0.35 -0.40 -5.70
N ARG A 87 -0.50 -0.81 -6.64
CA ARG A 87 -0.96 -2.20 -6.73
C ARG A 87 0.19 -3.16 -6.94
N ASN A 88 1.13 -2.80 -7.82
CA ASN A 88 2.31 -3.62 -8.09
C ASN A 88 3.22 -3.75 -6.85
N ALA A 89 3.48 -2.64 -6.16
CA ALA A 89 4.25 -2.62 -4.92
C ALA A 89 3.59 -3.46 -3.82
N VAL A 90 2.26 -3.39 -3.66
CA VAL A 90 1.52 -4.25 -2.72
C VAL A 90 1.68 -5.73 -3.08
N ALA A 91 1.52 -6.10 -4.35
CA ALA A 91 1.62 -7.49 -4.78
C ALA A 91 3.03 -8.08 -4.54
N GLN A 92 4.08 -7.28 -4.70
CA GLN A 92 5.47 -7.76 -4.66
C GLN A 92 6.16 -7.58 -3.30
N SER A 93 5.79 -6.56 -2.55
CA SER A 93 6.55 -6.10 -1.37
C SER A 93 5.74 -6.10 -0.08
N PHE A 94 4.45 -6.41 -0.14
CA PHE A 94 3.66 -6.67 1.07
C PHE A 94 3.82 -8.12 1.55
N ILE A 95 3.15 -8.48 2.64
CA ILE A 95 3.20 -9.83 3.21
C ILE A 95 2.37 -10.79 2.34
N SER A 96 2.94 -11.97 2.06
CA SER A 96 2.21 -13.04 1.39
C SER A 96 1.16 -13.71 2.29
N ILE A 97 0.11 -14.29 1.71
CA ILE A 97 -0.86 -15.09 2.48
C ILE A 97 -0.16 -16.24 3.21
N GLU A 98 0.79 -16.91 2.56
CA GLU A 98 1.56 -18.01 3.15
C GLU A 98 2.34 -17.60 4.41
N GLU A 99 2.87 -16.37 4.45
CA GLU A 99 3.53 -15.85 5.64
C GLU A 99 2.54 -15.53 6.77
N LEU A 100 1.38 -14.98 6.46
CA LEU A 100 0.34 -14.74 7.45
C LEU A 100 -0.18 -16.06 8.05
N GLU A 101 -0.33 -17.11 7.23
CA GLU A 101 -0.75 -18.44 7.66
C GLU A 101 0.24 -19.10 8.64
N ARG A 102 1.50 -18.66 8.71
CA ARG A 102 2.46 -19.22 9.68
C ARG A 102 2.13 -18.87 11.13
N THR A 103 1.24 -17.90 11.36
CA THR A 103 0.88 -17.45 12.71
C THR A 103 -0.63 -17.62 12.98
N THR A 104 -0.99 -17.98 14.21
CA THR A 104 -2.40 -18.09 14.63
C THR A 104 -3.14 -16.75 14.50
N LEU A 105 -2.42 -15.64 14.66
CA LEU A 105 -3.00 -14.30 14.54
C LEU A 105 -3.10 -13.83 13.09
N GLY A 106 -2.17 -14.20 12.21
CA GLY A 106 -2.28 -13.94 10.77
C GLY A 106 -3.49 -14.63 10.16
N HIS A 107 -3.86 -15.85 10.60
CA HIS A 107 -5.13 -16.47 10.21
C HIS A 107 -6.38 -15.64 10.55
N LYS A 108 -6.35 -14.85 11.63
CA LYS A 108 -7.46 -13.96 11.96
C LYS A 108 -7.50 -12.77 11.01
N ILE A 109 -6.32 -12.23 10.65
CA ILE A 109 -6.22 -11.15 9.67
C ILE A 109 -6.70 -11.60 8.30
N ILE A 110 -6.29 -12.78 7.83
CA ILE A 110 -6.71 -13.32 6.53
C ILE A 110 -8.24 -13.32 6.39
N LYS A 111 -8.97 -13.73 7.44
CA LYS A 111 -10.45 -13.76 7.44
C LYS A 111 -11.11 -12.38 7.40
N GLU A 112 -10.36 -11.35 7.73
CA GLU A 112 -10.82 -9.97 7.80
C GLU A 112 -10.09 -9.07 6.80
N LEU A 113 -9.38 -9.66 5.82
CA LEU A 113 -8.72 -8.90 4.78
C LEU A 113 -9.77 -8.15 3.95
N PRO A 114 -9.53 -6.86 3.65
CA PRO A 114 -10.34 -6.15 2.68
C PRO A 114 -10.28 -6.82 1.31
N PRO A 115 -11.37 -6.79 0.53
CA PRO A 115 -11.51 -7.63 -0.67
C PRO A 115 -10.54 -7.27 -1.79
N THR A 116 -10.19 -5.99 -1.98
CA THR A 116 -9.24 -5.62 -3.05
C THR A 116 -7.83 -6.09 -2.69
N LEU A 117 -7.43 -5.89 -1.43
CA LEU A 117 -6.17 -6.40 -0.90
C LEU A 117 -6.11 -7.93 -0.94
N GLU A 118 -7.13 -8.63 -0.45
CA GLU A 118 -7.22 -10.09 -0.53
C GLU A 118 -7.03 -10.59 -1.97
N ASN A 119 -7.76 -10.00 -2.92
CA ASN A 119 -7.64 -10.37 -4.32
C ASN A 119 -6.21 -10.15 -4.84
N ILE A 120 -5.55 -9.04 -4.49
CA ILE A 120 -4.16 -8.80 -4.89
C ILE A 120 -3.22 -9.84 -4.27
N LEU A 121 -3.38 -10.19 -3.00
CA LEU A 121 -2.48 -11.14 -2.34
C LEU A 121 -2.70 -12.58 -2.83
N VAL A 122 -3.92 -12.93 -3.25
CA VAL A 122 -4.24 -14.25 -3.81
C VAL A 122 -3.84 -14.36 -5.29
N THR A 123 -3.97 -13.27 -6.06
CA THR A 123 -3.69 -13.28 -7.52
C THR A 123 -2.31 -12.76 -7.88
N GLY A 124 -1.60 -12.13 -6.93
CA GLY A 124 -0.31 -11.45 -7.11
C GLY A 124 0.85 -12.33 -7.57
N PHE A 125 0.63 -13.64 -7.67
CA PHE A 125 1.55 -14.59 -8.32
C PHE A 125 0.79 -15.55 -9.26
N LYS A 126 0.81 -15.22 -10.55
CA LYS A 126 0.76 -16.18 -11.66
C LYS A 126 1.76 -15.78 -12.74
#